data_AF-A0A0L7KPT8-F1
#
_entry.id   AF-A0A0L7KPT8-F1
#
_cell.length_a   1.000
_cell.length_b   1.000
_cell.length_c   1.000
_cell.angle_alpha   90.00
_cell.angle_beta   90.00
_cell.angle_gamma   90.00
#
_symmetry.space_group_name_H-M   'P 1'
#
loop_
_entity.id
_entity.type
_entity.pdbx_description
1 polymer ?
#
loop_
_entity_poly.entity_id
_entity_poly.type
_entity_poly.pdbx_seq_one_letter_code
_entity_poly.pdbx_strand_id
1 'polypeptide(L)' 'MDQDTAKKLLVDGGTFIFLGVPEETVFGIDMQCWNTEEDFRGIKMIPPGLHYIFYSGVSKGTGDVSPR' A
#
# COMPACT_ATOMS: atom_id res chain seq x y z
N MET A 1 9.48 10.40 -10.82
CA MET A 1 10.75 9.76 -10.42
C MET A 1 11.54 9.50 -11.69
N ASP A 2 12.81 9.89 -11.73
CA ASP A 2 13.68 9.57 -12.86
C ASP A 2 14.07 8.08 -12.85
N GLN A 3 14.58 7.59 -13.97
CA GLN A 3 14.84 6.17 -14.16
C GLN A 3 15.98 5.63 -13.28
N ASP A 4 16.96 6.46 -12.94
CA ASP A 4 18.10 6.04 -12.14
C ASP A 4 17.69 5.89 -10.66
N THR A 5 16.91 6.83 -10.15
CA THR A 5 16.28 6.72 -8.83
C THR A 5 15.38 5.48 -8.74
N ALA A 6 14.59 5.18 -9.78
CA ALA A 6 13.72 4.00 -9.81
C ALA A 6 14.50 2.69 -9.76
N LYS A 7 15.59 2.57 -10.54
CA LYS A 7 16.47 1.37 -10.50
C LYS A 7 17.09 1.19 -9.13
N LYS A 8 17.53 2.27 -8.49
CA LYS A 8 18.11 2.21 -7.15
C LYS A 8 17.09 1.71 -6.12
N LEU A 9 15.89 2.29 -6.09
CA LEU A 9 14.85 1.89 -5.15
C LEU A 9 14.28 0.49 -5.45
N LEU A 10 14.38 0.00 -6.68
CA LEU A 10 14.02 -1.38 -7.00
C LEU A 10 14.94 -2.39 -6.29
N VAL A 11 16.22 -2.05 -6.10
CA VAL A 11 17.22 -2.92 -5.47
C VAL A 11 17.33 -2.66 -3.97
N ASP A 12 17.39 -1.39 -3.58
CA ASP A 12 17.71 -0.96 -2.23
C ASP A 12 16.48 -0.56 -1.41
N GLY A 13 15.33 -0.38 -2.07
CA GLY A 13 14.09 0.06 -1.42
C GLY A 13 13.33 -1.07 -0.74
N GLY A 14 12.54 -0.70 0.27
CA GLY A 14 11.64 -1.61 0.96
C GLY A 14 10.48 -2.06 0.08
N THR A 15 9.97 -3.26 0.37
CA THR A 15 8.75 -3.81 -0.20
C THR A 15 7.81 -4.22 0.92
N PHE A 16 6.60 -3.68 0.91
CA PHE A 16 5.52 -4.07 1.82
C PHE A 16 4.56 -4.98 1.05
N ILE A 17 4.34 -6.18 1.59
CA ILE A 17 3.47 -7.19 0.99
C ILE A 17 2.15 -7.21 1.74
N PHE A 18 1.03 -7.04 1.01
CA PHE A 18 -0.33 -7.02 1.57
C PHE A 18 -1.24 -7.91 0.72
N LEU A 19 -1.44 -9.16 1.17
CA LEU A 19 -2.08 -10.22 0.37
C LEU A 19 -3.48 -10.55 0.90
N GLY A 20 -4.36 -10.98 -0.01
CA GLY A 20 -5.70 -11.47 0.35
C GLY A 20 -6.63 -10.40 0.92
N VAL A 21 -6.30 -9.13 0.68
CA VAL A 21 -7.08 -7.99 1.14
C VAL A 21 -8.38 -7.91 0.33
N PRO A 22 -9.53 -7.61 0.95
CA PRO A 22 -10.73 -7.31 0.18
C PRO A 22 -10.50 -6.10 -0.73
N GLU A 23 -10.96 -6.18 -1.97
CA GLU A 23 -11.09 -5.02 -2.87
C GLU A 23 -11.86 -3.90 -2.17
N GLU A 24 -11.53 -2.64 -2.44
CA GLU A 24 -11.98 -1.43 -1.74
C GLU A 24 -11.45 -1.24 -0.30
N THR A 25 -10.55 -2.10 0.19
CA THR A 25 -9.80 -1.80 1.44
C THR A 25 -9.03 -0.51 1.25
N VAL A 26 -9.14 0.42 2.20
CA VAL A 26 -8.32 1.64 2.17
C VAL A 26 -6.93 1.27 2.66
N PHE A 27 -5.91 1.54 1.85
CA PHE A 27 -4.51 1.40 2.23
C PHE A 27 -3.83 2.77 2.17
N GLY A 28 -2.97 3.06 3.13
CA GLY A 28 -2.20 4.29 3.14
C GLY A 28 -0.77 4.12 3.64
N ILE A 29 0.11 4.94 3.08
CA ILE A 29 1.49 5.12 3.50
C ILE A 29 1.79 6.62 3.59
N ASP A 30 2.31 7.03 4.75
CA ASP A 30 2.59 8.41 5.11
C ASP A 30 1.38 9.33 4.90
N MET A 31 1.41 10.17 3.87
CA MET A 31 0.35 11.13 3.53
C MET A 31 -0.48 10.71 2.32
N GLN A 32 -0.28 9.50 1.78
CA GLN A 32 -1.01 8.99 0.63
C GLN A 32 -1.92 7.85 1.05
N CYS A 33 -3.13 7.82 0.49
CA CYS A 33 -4.05 6.70 0.65
C CYS A 33 -4.87 6.46 -0.62
N TRP A 34 -5.23 5.19 -0.83
CA TRP A 34 -5.93 4.71 -2.01
C TRP A 34 -6.81 3.52 -1.63
N ASN A 35 -7.78 3.20 -2.46
CA ASN A 35 -8.52 1.94 -2.37
C ASN A 35 -7.71 0.84 -3.08
N THR A 36 -7.69 -0.36 -2.51
CA THR A 36 -7.06 -1.53 -3.11
C THR A 36 -7.96 -2.17 -4.15
N GLU A 37 -7.38 -2.67 -5.23
CA GLU A 37 -8.07 -3.39 -6.32
C GLU A 37 -7.84 -4.92 -6.23
N GLU A 38 -8.56 -5.71 -7.04
CA GLU A 38 -8.44 -7.18 -7.12
C GLU A 38 -6.98 -7.69 -7.14
N ASP A 39 -6.10 -7.04 -7.90
CA ASP A 39 -4.69 -7.42 -8.07
C ASP A 39 -3.70 -6.69 -7.16
N PHE A 40 -4.19 -5.88 -6.20
CA PHE A 40 -3.31 -5.23 -5.25
C PHE A 40 -2.58 -6.26 -4.36
N ARG A 41 -1.25 -6.16 -4.26
CA ARG A 41 -0.40 -7.06 -3.45
C ARG A 41 0.52 -6.31 -2.49
N GLY A 42 0.33 -5.00 -2.34
CA GLY A 42 1.21 -4.11 -1.58
C GLY A 42 2.00 -3.16 -2.48
N ILE A 43 3.08 -2.60 -1.95
CA ILE A 43 3.89 -1.57 -2.60
C ILE A 43 5.38 -1.88 -2.50
N LYS A 44 6.14 -1.41 -3.47
CA LYS A 44 7.60 -1.55 -3.52
C LYS A 44 8.26 -0.20 -3.76
N MET A 45 9.59 -0.17 -3.71
CA MET A 45 10.39 1.05 -3.88
C MET A 45 10.15 2.06 -2.74
N ILE A 46 9.88 1.58 -1.52
CA ILE A 46 9.79 2.42 -0.32
C ILE A 46 11.23 2.89 0.03
N PRO A 47 11.53 4.19 0.06
CA PRO A 47 12.85 4.66 0.43
C PRO A 47 13.27 4.23 1.85
N PRO A 48 14.57 4.13 2.14
CA PRO A 48 15.04 3.93 3.51
C PRO A 48 14.60 5.08 4.42
N GLY A 49 14.02 4.75 5.58
CA GLY A 49 13.53 5.74 6.54
C GLY A 49 12.37 5.22 7.37
N LEU A 50 11.85 6.07 8.25
CA LEU A 50 10.61 5.80 8.98
C LEU A 50 9.43 6.10 8.05
N HIS A 51 8.56 5.11 7.87
CA HIS A 51 7.31 5.25 7.13
C HIS A 51 6.14 4.78 8.00
N TYR A 52 5.01 5.46 7.90
CA TYR A 52 3.79 5.10 8.61
C TYR A 52 2.82 4.42 7.66
N ILE A 53 2.50 3.15 7.91
CA ILE A 53 1.54 2.38 7.11
C ILE A 53 0.27 2.19 7.93
N PHE A 54 -0.88 2.43 7.30
CA PHE A 54 -2.19 2.13 7.87
C PHE A 54 -3.10 1.49 6.84
N TYR A 55 -4.13 0.79 7.31
CA TYR A 55 -5.20 0.29 6.46
C TYR A 55 -6.53 0.38 7.21
N SER A 56 -7.61 0.50 6.45
CA SER A 56 -8.97 0.33 6.95
C SER A 56 -9.69 -0.69 6.08
N GLY A 57 -9.90 -1.87 6.66
CA GLY A 57 -10.51 -3.01 5.98
C GLY A 57 -11.98 -2.76 5.65
N VAL A 58 -12.39 -3.24 4.48
CA VAL A 58 -13.79 -3.24 4.05
C VAL A 58 -14.44 -4.60 4.30
N SER A 59 -15.68 -4.57 4.77
CA SER A 59 -16.52 -5.75 4.97
C SER A 59 -16.96 -6.32 3.63
N LYS A 60 -16.64 -7.60 3.36
CA LYS A 60 -17.13 -8.31 2.16
C LYS A 60 -18.65 -8.49 2.13
N GLY A 61 -19.32 -8.45 3.29
CA GLY A 61 -20.76 -8.68 3.39
C GLY A 61 -21.59 -7.41 3.23
N THR A 62 -21.11 -6.29 3.77
CA THR A 62 -21.87 -5.03 3.84
C THR A 62 -21.24 -3.89 3.05
N GLY A 63 -19.97 -3.99 2.66
CA GLY A 63 -19.23 -2.91 2.02
C GLY A 63 -18.79 -1.80 2.98
N ASP A 64 -19.05 -1.94 4.29
CA ASP A 64 -18.65 -0.94 5.28
C ASP A 64 -17.14 -0.93 5.48
N VAL A 65 -16.57 0.27 5.53
CA VAL A 65 -15.14 0.50 5.78
C VAL A 65 -14.93 0.77 7.27
N SER A 66 -13.89 0.17 7.85
CA SER A 66 -13.55 0.36 9.27
C SER A 66 -13.21 1.84 9.57
N PRO A 67 -13.34 2.30 10.82
CA PRO A 67 -12.84 3.62 11.21
C PRO A 67 -11.35 3.79 10.89
N ARG A 68 -10.95 5.03 10.56
CA ARG A 68 -9.57 5.43 10.25
C ARG A 68 -8.99 6.24 11.39
#